data_AF-A0A7J9C5Y7-F1
#
_entry.id   AF-A0A7J9C5Y7-F1
#
_cell.length_a   1.000
_cell.length_b   1.000
_cell.length_c   1.000
_cell.angle_alpha   90.00
_cell.angle_beta   90.00
_cell.angle_gamma   90.00
#
_symmetry.space_group_name_H-M   'P 1'
#
loop_
_entity.id
_entity.type
_entity.pdbx_description
1 polymer ?
#
loop_
_entity_poly.entity_id
_entity_poly.type
_entity_poly.pdbx_seq_one_letter_code
_entity_poly.pdbx_strand_id
1 'polypeptide(L)'
;MASTQEKATHCCIPKTNDDIKNNNKAPPPPPSSSTKVLQNWSVALVSGSNPSEDTISKRASMATLIRPVEPISDPPATNTTTSKGISIMPRAQTSHPLDPLSAAEISVAVATVRAAGKTPEVRDSMRFIEVALVEPEKHVVALADAYFFPPFQPSLLPRTKGGPVIPSKLPPRQARLVVYNKRSNETSIWIVELSEVHAATRGGHHRGKAISSKVVPDVQPPMDAMEYAECEAVVKDFPPFREAMKKRGIEDMDLVMVDPWCVGYHSDADAPTRRLAKPLIFCRTESDCPIENGYARPVEGIHVLVDMQNMVVIEFEDRKLVPLPPADPLRNYTAGETRGGVDRSDVKPLQIIQPEGPSFRVSGNF
;
A
#
# COMPACT_ATOMS: atom_id res chain seq x y z
N MET A 1 -43.53 -20.49 -31.93
CA MET A 1 -44.84 -20.90 -31.37
C MET A 1 -45.11 -20.05 -30.13
N ALA A 2 -46.30 -19.43 -30.09
CA ALA A 2 -47.02 -18.81 -28.96
C ALA A 2 -46.26 -17.77 -28.08
N SER A 3 -46.46 -16.46 -28.24
CA SER A 3 -47.58 -15.60 -27.74
C SER A 3 -47.67 -15.54 -26.20
N THR A 4 -47.42 -14.40 -25.53
CA THR A 4 -48.39 -13.31 -25.24
C THR A 4 -47.61 -12.18 -24.51
N GLN A 5 -47.62 -10.89 -24.93
CA GLN A 5 -48.56 -9.79 -24.60
C GLN A 5 -48.87 -9.68 -23.08
N GLU A 6 -48.78 -8.54 -22.37
CA GLU A 6 -49.27 -7.19 -22.73
C GLU A 6 -48.81 -6.10 -21.72
N LYS A 7 -48.69 -4.86 -22.25
CA LYS A 7 -49.07 -3.53 -21.73
C LYS A 7 -48.36 -2.76 -20.58
N ALA A 8 -48.16 -1.48 -20.93
CA ALA A 8 -47.76 -0.32 -20.14
C ALA A 8 -48.95 0.37 -19.42
N THR A 9 -48.67 1.26 -18.44
CA THR A 9 -48.80 2.75 -18.53
C THR A 9 -49.12 3.45 -17.18
N HIS A 10 -48.35 4.51 -16.87
CA HIS A 10 -48.62 5.80 -16.18
C HIS A 10 -49.27 6.00 -14.77
N CYS A 11 -48.56 6.86 -14.00
CA CYS A 11 -48.97 8.02 -13.15
C CYS A 11 -50.12 7.92 -12.14
N CYS A 12 -49.87 8.37 -10.90
CA CYS A 12 -50.38 9.66 -10.38
C CYS A 12 -49.95 9.97 -8.92
N ILE A 13 -49.73 11.27 -8.69
CA ILE A 13 -49.53 12.01 -7.44
C ILE A 13 -50.89 12.17 -6.71
N PRO A 14 -50.89 12.45 -5.39
CA PRO A 14 -51.68 13.60 -4.93
C PRO A 14 -50.88 14.56 -4.04
N LYS A 15 -51.08 15.86 -4.32
CA LYS A 15 -50.74 16.99 -3.46
C LYS A 15 -51.84 17.18 -2.43
N THR A 16 -51.49 17.60 -1.21
CA THR A 16 -52.31 18.52 -0.40
C THR A 16 -51.38 19.51 0.31
N ASN A 17 -51.78 20.78 0.25
CA ASN A 17 -51.20 21.92 0.96
C ASN A 17 -51.58 21.85 2.44
N ASP A 18 -50.73 22.39 3.33
CA ASP A 18 -51.09 23.61 4.08
C ASP A 18 -49.88 24.19 4.83
N ASP A 19 -49.96 25.52 4.94
CA ASP A 19 -49.01 26.51 5.41
C ASP A 19 -48.44 26.29 6.83
N ILE A 20 -47.27 26.90 7.11
CA ILE A 20 -47.09 27.98 8.13
C ILE A 20 -45.59 28.18 8.54
N LYS A 21 -45.12 29.42 8.33
CA LYS A 21 -44.09 30.22 9.05
C LYS A 21 -42.58 29.99 8.87
N ASN A 22 -42.01 30.93 8.10
CA ASN A 22 -40.85 31.79 8.38
C ASN A 22 -40.21 31.66 9.77
N ASN A 23 -38.87 31.44 9.80
CA ASN A 23 -37.95 32.25 10.61
C ASN A 23 -36.48 32.09 10.17
N ASN A 24 -35.96 33.12 9.50
CA ASN A 24 -34.54 33.38 9.32
C ASN A 24 -33.91 33.82 10.65
N LYS A 25 -32.77 33.24 11.05
CA LYS A 25 -31.79 33.93 11.91
C LYS A 25 -30.40 33.29 11.85
N ALA A 26 -29.45 34.05 11.31
CA ALA A 26 -28.00 33.90 11.48
C ALA A 26 -27.51 34.88 12.59
N PRO A 27 -26.26 34.76 13.09
CA PRO A 27 -25.91 34.93 14.51
C PRO A 27 -25.50 36.37 14.91
N PRO A 28 -25.39 36.68 16.23
CA PRO A 28 -24.89 37.97 16.72
C PRO A 28 -23.35 38.02 16.85
N PRO A 29 -22.76 39.24 16.86
CA PRO A 29 -21.32 39.49 16.68
C PRO A 29 -20.52 39.49 18.00
N PRO A 30 -19.17 39.47 17.97
CA PRO A 30 -18.35 39.62 19.16
C PRO A 30 -18.25 41.10 19.60
N PRO A 31 -18.10 41.39 20.90
CA PRO A 31 -17.90 42.75 21.38
C PRO A 31 -16.46 43.25 21.14
N SER A 32 -16.38 44.54 20.84
CA SER A 32 -15.17 45.35 20.68
C SER A 32 -14.93 46.25 21.91
N SER A 33 -13.75 46.89 21.94
CA SER A 33 -13.23 47.88 22.92
C SER A 33 -12.47 47.27 24.11
N SER A 34 -11.35 47.79 24.62
CA SER A 34 -10.65 49.06 24.38
C SER A 34 -9.19 48.96 24.88
N THR A 35 -8.36 49.82 24.30
CA THR A 35 -6.91 50.01 24.48
C THR A 35 -6.57 50.83 25.73
N LYS A 36 -5.44 50.52 26.42
CA LYS A 36 -4.52 51.45 27.13
C LYS A 36 -3.31 50.63 27.65
N VAL A 37 -2.16 50.61 26.96
CA VAL A 37 -1.00 51.55 27.03
C VAL A 37 -0.23 51.48 28.35
N LEU A 38 1.01 50.97 28.28
CA LEU A 38 2.25 51.47 28.91
C LEU A 38 3.43 50.69 28.26
N GLN A 39 4.07 51.18 27.19
CA GLN A 39 5.22 52.10 27.13
C GLN A 39 6.50 51.62 27.84
N ASN A 40 7.53 51.33 27.02
CA ASN A 40 8.96 51.75 27.12
C ASN A 40 9.90 50.62 26.62
N TRP A 41 10.95 50.82 25.84
CA TRP A 41 11.43 51.93 24.99
C TRP A 41 12.62 51.37 24.17
N SER A 42 12.74 51.81 22.92
CA SER A 42 13.96 52.01 22.12
C SER A 42 14.66 50.86 21.41
N VAL A 43 14.45 50.90 20.09
CA VAL A 43 15.27 50.41 18.99
C VAL A 43 16.56 51.24 18.86
N ALA A 44 17.66 50.59 18.49
CA ALA A 44 18.75 51.22 17.76
C ALA A 44 18.90 50.51 16.40
N LEU A 45 18.55 51.25 15.34
CA LEU A 45 18.82 50.95 13.94
C LEU A 45 20.19 51.53 13.58
N VAL A 46 21.02 50.77 12.88
CA VAL A 46 22.01 51.33 11.94
C VAL A 46 21.96 50.54 10.64
N SER A 47 21.82 51.28 9.55
CA SER A 47 21.59 50.85 8.17
C SER A 47 22.83 50.35 7.43
N GLY A 48 22.63 49.32 6.60
CA GLY A 48 22.83 49.38 5.14
C GLY A 48 24.18 48.97 4.53
N SER A 49 24.18 47.90 3.70
CA SER A 49 24.57 47.89 2.27
C SER A 49 24.68 46.45 1.69
N ASN A 50 24.06 46.20 0.53
CA ASN A 50 24.09 44.98 -0.32
C ASN A 50 25.49 44.73 -0.98
N PRO A 51 25.66 43.76 -1.91
CA PRO A 51 25.56 42.29 -1.86
C PRO A 51 26.85 41.59 -2.40
N SER A 52 26.85 40.25 -2.53
CA SER A 52 27.85 39.39 -3.20
C SER A 52 29.08 38.98 -2.39
N GLU A 53 29.18 37.70 -2.03
CA GLU A 53 30.25 36.79 -2.49
C GLU A 53 30.10 35.39 -1.87
N ASP A 54 30.25 34.39 -2.74
CA ASP A 54 30.41 32.97 -2.42
C ASP A 54 31.56 32.74 -1.44
N THR A 55 31.32 32.01 -0.35
CA THR A 55 32.40 31.22 0.28
C THR A 55 31.88 30.05 1.12
N ILE A 56 32.04 28.84 0.57
CA ILE A 56 32.57 27.62 1.22
C ILE A 56 32.17 27.44 2.70
N SER A 57 31.14 26.64 2.94
CA SER A 57 30.72 26.22 4.28
C SER A 57 31.80 25.34 4.94
N LYS A 58 32.53 25.95 5.88
CA LYS A 58 33.43 25.25 6.80
C LYS A 58 32.60 24.49 7.84
N ARG A 59 32.80 23.17 7.84
CA ARG A 59 32.38 22.18 8.82
C ARG A 59 32.84 22.61 10.23
N ALA A 60 31.93 23.10 11.06
CA ALA A 60 32.17 23.34 12.48
C ALA A 60 31.78 22.09 13.28
N SER A 61 32.78 21.44 13.87
CA SER A 61 32.65 20.28 14.76
C SER A 61 32.10 20.72 16.13
N MET A 62 30.85 20.35 16.43
CA MET A 62 30.36 20.37 17.80
C MET A 62 30.98 19.21 18.58
N ALA A 63 31.70 19.56 19.65
CA ALA A 63 32.29 18.62 20.58
C ALA A 63 31.19 17.83 21.32
N THR A 64 31.18 16.53 21.08
CA THR A 64 30.34 15.54 21.75
C THR A 64 30.86 15.29 23.17
N LEU A 65 30.16 15.81 24.19
CA LEU A 65 30.34 15.40 25.59
C LEU A 65 29.59 14.08 25.83
N ILE A 66 30.19 12.96 25.41
CA ILE A 66 29.76 11.61 25.83
C ILE A 66 30.83 11.09 26.80
N ARG A 67 30.43 10.88 28.06
CA ARG A 67 31.23 10.11 29.03
C ARG A 67 31.09 8.62 28.71
N PRO A 68 32.17 7.81 28.74
CA PRO A 68 32.07 6.36 28.64
C PRO A 68 31.43 5.80 29.93
N VAL A 69 30.41 4.96 29.79
CA VAL A 69 29.89 4.14 30.89
C VAL A 69 30.82 2.93 31.04
N GLU A 70 31.36 2.71 32.23
CA GLU A 70 32.17 1.53 32.54
C GLU A 70 31.34 0.23 32.40
N PRO A 71 31.90 -0.86 31.85
CA PRO A 71 31.22 -2.14 31.82
C PRO A 71 31.11 -2.73 33.23
N ILE A 72 29.88 -3.00 33.65
CA ILE A 72 29.57 -3.76 34.87
C ILE A 72 30.19 -5.15 34.72
N SER A 73 31.05 -5.53 35.67
CA SER A 73 31.68 -6.85 35.73
C SER A 73 30.68 -7.93 36.10
N ASP A 74 30.79 -9.11 35.46
CA ASP A 74 29.99 -10.29 35.76
C ASP A 74 30.22 -10.80 37.20
N PRO A 75 29.19 -11.33 37.89
CA PRO A 75 29.36 -11.93 39.21
C PRO A 75 30.08 -13.29 39.11
N PRO A 76 30.83 -13.73 40.15
CA PRO A 76 31.62 -14.95 40.08
C PRO A 76 30.74 -16.20 40.11
N ALA A 77 31.17 -17.22 39.36
CA ALA A 77 30.51 -18.50 39.23
C ALA A 77 30.43 -19.26 40.56
N THR A 78 29.22 -19.46 41.09
CA THR A 78 28.94 -20.43 42.14
C THR A 78 28.70 -21.81 41.54
N ASN A 79 29.55 -22.77 41.91
CA ASN A 79 29.44 -24.19 41.58
C ASN A 79 28.18 -24.80 42.21
N THR A 80 27.25 -25.29 41.38
CA THR A 80 26.20 -26.22 41.82
C THR A 80 26.16 -27.45 40.92
N THR A 81 26.59 -28.55 41.53
CA THR A 81 26.24 -29.97 41.34
C THR A 81 25.27 -30.33 40.20
N THR A 82 25.76 -31.19 39.33
CA THR A 82 25.05 -31.90 38.26
C THR A 82 23.91 -32.79 38.76
N SER A 83 22.67 -32.41 38.49
CA SER A 83 21.57 -33.37 38.33
C SER A 83 21.37 -33.64 36.84
N LYS A 84 21.63 -34.88 36.41
CA LYS A 84 21.30 -35.38 35.06
C LYS A 84 19.78 -35.43 34.89
N GLY A 85 19.17 -34.30 34.55
CA GLY A 85 17.91 -34.24 33.82
C GLY A 85 18.24 -33.97 32.37
N ILE A 86 17.70 -34.76 31.44
CA ILE A 86 17.77 -34.45 30.01
C ILE A 86 17.00 -33.15 29.81
N SER A 87 17.70 -32.01 29.81
CA SER A 87 17.13 -30.74 29.40
C SER A 87 17.00 -30.77 27.89
N ILE A 88 15.86 -31.25 27.40
CA ILE A 88 15.44 -31.00 26.03
C ILE A 88 15.14 -29.51 25.99
N MET A 89 16.14 -28.67 25.74
CA MET A 89 15.88 -27.27 25.43
C MET A 89 15.12 -27.26 24.09
N PRO A 90 13.83 -26.89 24.06
CA PRO A 90 13.16 -26.67 22.80
C PRO A 90 13.95 -25.61 22.05
N ARG A 91 14.24 -25.86 20.77
CA ARG A 91 14.89 -24.87 19.93
C ARG A 91 14.02 -23.61 19.98
N ALA A 92 14.59 -22.50 20.45
CA ALA A 92 13.86 -21.23 20.53
C ALA A 92 13.32 -20.92 19.13
N GLN A 93 11.99 -20.85 19.00
CA GLN A 93 11.36 -20.40 17.77
C GLN A 93 11.79 -18.95 17.57
N THR A 94 12.39 -18.66 16.41
CA THR A 94 12.94 -17.33 16.13
C THR A 94 11.92 -16.36 15.56
N SER A 95 10.75 -16.87 15.14
CA SER A 95 9.65 -16.07 14.59
C SER A 95 8.33 -16.48 15.21
N HIS A 96 7.55 -15.49 15.60
CA HIS A 96 6.19 -15.69 16.08
C HIS A 96 5.31 -16.20 14.92
N PRO A 97 4.33 -17.09 15.16
CA PRO A 97 3.45 -17.58 14.09
C PRO A 97 2.68 -16.49 13.33
N LEU A 98 2.46 -15.33 13.96
CA LEU A 98 1.83 -14.15 13.37
C LEU A 98 2.80 -13.13 12.74
N ASP A 99 4.12 -13.35 12.83
CA ASP A 99 5.06 -12.46 12.15
C ASP A 99 4.74 -12.43 10.65
N PRO A 100 4.87 -11.29 9.95
CA PRO A 100 4.69 -11.23 8.51
C PRO A 100 5.66 -12.20 7.80
N LEU A 101 5.33 -12.61 6.57
CA LEU A 101 6.26 -13.43 5.80
C LEU A 101 7.56 -12.68 5.54
N SER A 102 8.68 -13.34 5.81
CA SER A 102 10.00 -12.84 5.42
C SER A 102 10.19 -12.89 3.90
N ALA A 103 11.13 -12.09 3.38
CA ALA A 103 11.48 -12.12 1.95
C ALA A 103 11.90 -13.52 1.46
N ALA A 104 12.55 -14.31 2.34
CA ALA A 104 12.96 -15.68 2.03
C ALA A 104 11.76 -16.64 1.96
N GLU A 105 10.79 -16.50 2.88
CA GLU A 105 9.53 -17.26 2.82
C GLU A 105 8.72 -16.93 1.57
N ILE A 106 8.60 -15.65 1.20
CA ILE A 106 7.94 -15.22 -0.04
C ILE A 106 8.64 -15.84 -1.26
N SER A 107 9.97 -15.78 -1.31
CA SER A 107 10.76 -16.34 -2.41
C SER A 107 10.56 -17.85 -2.55
N VAL A 108 10.54 -18.57 -1.42
CA VAL A 108 10.26 -20.02 -1.39
C VAL A 108 8.84 -20.32 -1.87
N ALA A 109 7.83 -19.57 -1.38
CA ALA A 109 6.44 -19.75 -1.76
C ALA A 109 6.22 -19.57 -3.27
N VAL A 110 6.75 -18.48 -3.84
CA VAL A 110 6.68 -18.18 -5.27
C VAL A 110 7.41 -19.25 -6.10
N ALA A 111 8.61 -19.65 -5.69
CA ALA A 111 9.38 -20.68 -6.38
C ALA A 111 8.66 -22.04 -6.37
N THR A 112 8.07 -22.43 -5.24
CA THR A 112 7.30 -23.68 -5.11
C THR A 112 6.09 -23.68 -6.05
N VAL A 113 5.29 -22.61 -6.09
CA VAL A 113 4.13 -22.54 -6.99
C VAL A 113 4.55 -22.49 -8.45
N ARG A 114 5.58 -21.72 -8.79
CA ARG A 114 6.11 -21.65 -10.16
C ARG A 114 6.65 -23.01 -10.61
N ALA A 115 7.35 -23.75 -9.75
CA ALA A 115 7.85 -25.09 -10.08
C ALA A 115 6.72 -26.11 -10.32
N ALA A 116 5.56 -25.92 -9.68
CA ALA A 116 4.38 -26.78 -9.86
C ALA A 116 3.69 -26.60 -11.23
N GLY A 117 4.00 -25.55 -11.99
CA GLY A 117 3.50 -25.39 -13.37
C GLY A 117 4.00 -26.54 -14.27
N LYS A 118 3.09 -27.11 -15.08
CA LYS A 118 3.38 -28.31 -15.90
C LYS A 118 4.37 -28.06 -17.04
N THR A 119 4.31 -26.89 -17.66
CA THR A 119 5.16 -26.52 -18.81
C THR A 119 5.78 -25.14 -18.57
N PRO A 120 6.94 -24.83 -19.19
CA PRO A 120 7.56 -23.50 -19.08
C PRO A 120 6.58 -22.36 -19.38
N GLU A 121 5.74 -22.52 -20.39
CA GLU A 121 4.79 -21.50 -20.83
C GLU A 121 3.73 -21.18 -19.76
N VAL A 122 3.30 -22.19 -19.00
CA VAL A 122 2.38 -22.00 -17.88
C VAL A 122 3.07 -21.29 -16.73
N ARG A 123 4.36 -21.56 -16.50
CA ARG A 123 5.16 -20.95 -15.43
C ARG A 123 5.44 -19.48 -15.72
N ASP A 124 5.73 -19.16 -16.97
CA ASP A 124 6.06 -17.81 -17.41
C ASP A 124 4.81 -16.92 -17.49
N SER A 125 3.61 -17.50 -17.64
CA SER A 125 2.35 -16.76 -17.61
C SER A 125 1.76 -16.54 -16.21
N MET A 126 2.40 -17.05 -15.14
CA MET A 126 1.97 -16.83 -13.76
C MET A 126 2.35 -15.43 -13.27
N ARG A 127 1.34 -14.64 -12.91
CA ARG A 127 1.45 -13.40 -12.15
C ARG A 127 1.04 -13.66 -10.70
N PHE A 128 1.90 -13.26 -9.76
CA PHE A 128 1.69 -13.44 -8.32
C PHE A 128 1.11 -12.15 -7.75
N ILE A 129 -0.22 -12.08 -7.64
CA ILE A 129 -0.94 -10.85 -7.26
C ILE A 129 -0.88 -10.62 -5.75
N GLU A 130 -0.88 -11.68 -4.97
CA GLU A 130 -0.80 -11.63 -3.51
C GLU A 130 0.06 -12.79 -3.01
N VAL A 131 0.92 -12.53 -2.03
CA VAL A 131 1.64 -13.55 -1.24
C VAL A 131 1.57 -13.13 0.23
N ALA A 132 0.75 -13.82 1.01
CA ALA A 132 0.46 -13.46 2.39
C ALA A 132 0.59 -14.65 3.33
N LEU A 133 0.81 -14.40 4.62
CA LEU A 133 0.75 -15.43 5.65
C LEU A 133 -0.68 -15.98 5.74
N VAL A 134 -0.82 -17.30 5.80
CA VAL A 134 -2.05 -17.92 6.31
C VAL A 134 -2.01 -17.78 7.82
N GLU A 135 -2.96 -17.03 8.38
CA GLU A 135 -3.07 -16.91 9.83
C GLU A 135 -3.16 -18.30 10.47
N PRO A 136 -2.29 -18.62 11.45
CA PRO A 136 -2.34 -19.89 12.15
C PRO A 136 -3.66 -20.06 12.90
N GLU A 137 -4.05 -21.31 13.10
CA GLU A 137 -5.20 -21.65 13.96
C GLU A 137 -5.05 -21.02 15.35
N LYS A 138 -6.17 -20.56 15.93
CA LYS A 138 -6.18 -19.83 17.21
C LYS A 138 -5.44 -20.56 18.33
N HIS A 139 -5.53 -21.89 18.38
CA HIS A 139 -4.85 -22.70 19.39
C HIS A 139 -3.33 -22.74 19.20
N VAL A 140 -2.83 -22.59 17.98
CA VAL A 140 -1.38 -22.50 17.67
C VAL A 140 -0.82 -21.17 18.17
N VAL A 141 -1.55 -20.08 17.96
CA VAL A 141 -1.18 -18.75 18.49
C VAL A 141 -1.16 -18.79 20.02
N ALA A 142 -2.23 -19.30 20.63
CA ALA A 142 -2.30 -19.43 22.09
C ALA A 142 -1.16 -20.31 22.67
N LEU A 143 -0.75 -21.36 21.95
CA LEU A 143 0.39 -22.19 22.33
C LEU A 143 1.72 -21.45 22.18
N ALA A 144 1.89 -20.67 21.11
CA ALA A 144 3.07 -19.85 20.89
C ALA A 144 3.26 -18.82 22.02
N ASP A 145 2.20 -18.08 22.34
CA ASP A 145 2.17 -17.10 23.43
C ASP A 145 2.41 -17.75 24.79
N ALA A 146 1.89 -18.95 25.02
CA ALA A 146 2.01 -19.64 26.31
C ALA A 146 3.39 -20.27 26.57
N TYR A 147 4.12 -20.68 25.52
CA TYR A 147 5.30 -21.53 25.68
C TYR A 147 6.54 -21.11 24.89
N PHE A 148 6.42 -20.25 23.88
CA PHE A 148 7.51 -19.93 22.96
C PHE A 148 7.92 -18.45 22.97
N PHE A 149 7.04 -17.53 23.38
CA PHE A 149 7.30 -16.07 23.33
C PHE A 149 6.97 -15.36 24.67
N PRO A 150 7.78 -14.38 25.11
CA PRO A 150 7.50 -13.56 26.30
C PRO A 150 6.26 -12.67 26.11
N PRO A 151 5.62 -12.15 27.19
CA PRO A 151 6.06 -12.16 28.59
C PRO A 151 5.51 -13.31 29.43
N PHE A 152 4.74 -14.24 28.86
CA PHE A 152 3.98 -15.20 29.64
C PHE A 152 4.83 -16.34 30.22
N GLN A 153 4.64 -16.56 31.53
CA GLN A 153 5.30 -17.61 32.30
C GLN A 153 4.45 -18.90 32.32
N PRO A 154 5.07 -20.08 32.16
CA PRO A 154 4.40 -21.38 31.98
C PRO A 154 3.85 -21.94 33.30
N SER A 155 2.95 -21.22 33.98
CA SER A 155 2.31 -21.71 35.21
C SER A 155 1.14 -22.67 34.97
N LEU A 156 0.63 -22.75 33.74
CA LEU A 156 -0.49 -23.62 33.35
C LEU A 156 -0.03 -24.76 32.45
N LEU A 157 0.80 -25.66 32.98
CA LEU A 157 1.05 -26.94 32.33
C LEU A 157 -0.14 -27.88 32.56
N PRO A 158 -0.86 -28.33 31.50
CA PRO A 158 -1.91 -29.32 31.66
C PRO A 158 -1.30 -30.61 32.21
N ARG A 159 -1.62 -30.95 33.47
CA ARG A 159 -1.26 -32.22 34.08
C ARG A 159 -2.22 -33.31 33.58
N THR A 160 -1.94 -33.90 32.43
CA THR A 160 -2.55 -35.18 32.05
C THR A 160 -1.83 -36.32 32.77
N LYS A 161 -2.46 -37.50 32.88
CA LYS A 161 -1.92 -38.71 33.56
C LYS A 161 -0.64 -39.32 32.91
N GLY A 162 0.08 -38.55 32.07
CA GLY A 162 1.36 -38.90 31.45
C GLY A 162 2.44 -37.81 31.53
N GLY A 163 2.23 -36.74 32.32
CA GLY A 163 3.11 -35.57 32.37
C GLY A 163 2.75 -34.50 31.33
N PRO A 164 3.31 -33.29 31.43
CA PRO A 164 3.00 -32.21 30.49
C PRO A 164 3.55 -32.50 29.10
N VAL A 165 2.67 -32.64 28.11
CA VAL A 165 3.05 -32.68 26.69
C VAL A 165 3.16 -31.24 26.21
N ILE A 166 4.32 -30.60 26.43
CA ILE A 166 4.65 -29.33 25.79
C ILE A 166 5.10 -29.67 24.37
N PRO A 167 4.44 -29.18 23.31
CA PRO A 167 4.93 -29.35 21.95
C PRO A 167 6.35 -28.79 21.86
N SER A 168 7.29 -29.58 21.34
CA SER A 168 8.68 -29.14 21.17
C SER A 168 8.85 -28.15 20.02
N LYS A 169 7.83 -28.00 19.17
CA LYS A 169 7.83 -27.16 17.97
C LYS A 169 6.40 -26.76 17.59
N LEU A 170 6.24 -25.54 17.07
CA LEU A 170 4.99 -25.06 16.49
C LEU A 170 4.79 -25.64 15.07
N PRO A 171 3.53 -25.75 14.58
CA PRO A 171 3.27 -26.12 13.20
C PRO A 171 4.01 -25.22 12.20
N PRO A 172 4.36 -25.73 11.00
CA PRO A 172 4.97 -24.90 9.96
C PRO A 172 4.05 -23.73 9.58
N ARG A 173 4.66 -22.58 9.32
CA ARG A 173 3.95 -21.43 8.75
C ARG A 173 3.52 -21.76 7.32
N GLN A 174 2.42 -21.17 6.88
CA GLN A 174 1.88 -21.38 5.54
C GLN A 174 1.73 -20.03 4.83
N ALA A 175 2.02 -20.00 3.53
CA ALA A 175 1.77 -18.86 2.67
C ALA A 175 0.57 -19.12 1.77
N ARG A 176 -0.34 -18.14 1.68
CA ARG A 176 -1.42 -18.08 0.71
C ARG A 176 -0.96 -17.24 -0.48
N LEU A 177 -1.14 -17.74 -1.69
CA LEU A 177 -0.81 -17.02 -2.91
C LEU A 177 -2.05 -16.90 -3.80
N VAL A 178 -2.34 -15.70 -4.28
CA VAL A 178 -3.30 -15.47 -5.37
C VAL A 178 -2.52 -15.34 -6.67
N VAL A 179 -2.74 -16.28 -7.59
CA VAL A 179 -1.98 -16.38 -8.83
C VAL A 179 -2.93 -16.25 -10.01
N TYR A 180 -2.65 -15.27 -10.86
CA TYR A 180 -3.32 -15.07 -12.14
C TYR A 180 -2.51 -15.70 -13.27
N ASN A 181 -3.13 -16.48 -14.14
CA ASN A 181 -2.47 -17.01 -15.33
C ASN A 181 -2.92 -16.23 -16.58
N LYS A 182 -2.03 -15.39 -17.12
CA LYS A 182 -2.32 -14.55 -18.31
C LYS A 182 -2.71 -15.39 -19.55
N ARG A 183 -2.27 -16.64 -19.65
CA ARG A 183 -2.57 -17.50 -20.80
C ARG A 183 -3.98 -18.10 -20.71
N SER A 184 -4.37 -18.65 -19.56
CA SER A 184 -5.68 -19.27 -19.39
C SER A 184 -6.77 -18.33 -18.88
N ASN A 185 -6.41 -17.10 -18.49
CA ASN A 185 -7.27 -16.17 -17.77
C ASN A 185 -7.78 -16.70 -16.42
N GLU A 186 -7.13 -17.72 -15.86
CA GLU A 186 -7.56 -18.35 -14.62
C GLU A 186 -6.93 -17.69 -13.40
N THR A 187 -7.73 -17.60 -12.34
CA THR A 187 -7.28 -17.20 -11.01
C THR A 187 -7.22 -18.43 -10.13
N SER A 188 -6.12 -18.60 -9.42
CA SER A 188 -5.93 -19.74 -8.50
C SER A 188 -5.43 -19.28 -7.14
N ILE A 189 -5.89 -19.96 -6.09
CA ILE A 189 -5.41 -19.79 -4.73
C ILE A 189 -4.55 -21.01 -4.38
N TRP A 190 -3.35 -20.74 -3.92
CA TRP A 190 -2.38 -21.74 -3.50
C TRP A 190 -2.09 -21.60 -2.01
N ILE A 191 -1.94 -22.73 -1.33
CA ILE A 191 -1.41 -22.77 0.04
C ILE A 191 -0.09 -23.54 0.00
N VAL A 192 0.97 -22.87 0.42
CA VAL A 192 2.32 -23.44 0.50
C VAL A 192 2.73 -23.52 1.95
N GLU A 193 3.01 -24.74 2.42
CA GLU A 193 3.66 -24.96 3.70
C GLU A 193 5.14 -24.62 3.59
N LEU A 194 5.63 -23.80 4.52
CA LEU A 194 6.99 -23.31 4.56
C LEU A 194 7.77 -24.14 5.59
N SER A 195 8.61 -25.06 5.13
CA SER A 195 9.53 -25.74 6.03
C SER A 195 10.59 -24.74 6.51
N GLU A 196 10.82 -24.66 7.83
CA GLU A 196 11.72 -23.70 8.51
C GLU A 196 12.84 -23.19 7.58
N VAL A 197 12.65 -21.95 7.12
CA VAL A 197 13.58 -21.23 6.27
C VAL A 197 14.75 -20.80 7.15
N HIS A 198 15.63 -21.74 7.45
CA HIS A 198 16.91 -21.40 8.06
C HIS A 198 17.67 -20.51 7.09
N ALA A 199 18.07 -19.35 7.60
CA ALA A 199 18.85 -18.37 6.88
C ALA A 199 20.02 -19.02 6.10
N ALA A 200 20.15 -18.63 4.83
CA ALA A 200 21.41 -18.57 4.11
C ALA A 200 22.18 -19.88 3.80
N THR A 201 21.55 -21.05 3.68
CA THR A 201 22.26 -22.19 3.06
C THR A 201 22.23 -22.11 1.54
N ARG A 202 23.38 -21.72 0.97
CA ARG A 202 23.78 -21.94 -0.43
C ARG A 202 23.35 -23.36 -0.86
N GLY A 203 22.45 -23.47 -1.83
CA GLY A 203 22.14 -24.76 -2.46
C GLY A 203 20.65 -25.10 -2.58
N GLY A 204 20.04 -24.66 -3.67
CA GLY A 204 19.48 -25.59 -4.65
C GLY A 204 18.11 -26.25 -4.44
N HIS A 205 17.48 -26.26 -3.26
CA HIS A 205 16.18 -26.93 -3.11
C HIS A 205 15.14 -26.08 -2.40
N HIS A 206 14.06 -25.75 -3.12
CA HIS A 206 12.86 -25.08 -2.62
C HIS A 206 12.25 -25.96 -1.51
N ARG A 207 12.25 -25.45 -0.26
CA ARG A 207 11.74 -26.18 0.91
C ARG A 207 10.24 -25.98 1.17
N GLY A 208 9.55 -25.30 0.25
CA GLY A 208 8.11 -25.11 0.31
C GLY A 208 7.38 -26.32 -0.28
N LYS A 209 6.29 -26.74 0.36
CA LYS A 209 5.42 -27.81 -0.13
C LYS A 209 4.06 -27.23 -0.47
N ALA A 210 3.62 -27.33 -1.73
CA ALA A 210 2.25 -26.97 -2.09
C ALA A 210 1.28 -27.96 -1.44
N ILE A 211 0.44 -27.46 -0.54
CA ILE A 211 -0.56 -28.24 0.20
C ILE A 211 -1.90 -28.23 -0.55
N SER A 212 -2.24 -27.09 -1.15
CA SER A 212 -3.44 -26.98 -1.97
C SER A 212 -3.22 -26.02 -3.14
N SER A 213 -3.96 -26.30 -4.21
CA SER A 213 -4.07 -25.46 -5.40
C SER A 213 -5.52 -25.55 -5.87
N LYS A 214 -6.21 -24.42 -5.92
CA LYS A 214 -7.62 -24.35 -6.31
C LYS A 214 -7.82 -23.21 -7.30
N VAL A 215 -8.29 -23.54 -8.50
CA VAL A 215 -8.82 -22.54 -9.44
C VAL A 215 -10.12 -22.00 -8.88
N VAL A 216 -10.26 -20.67 -8.87
CA VAL A 216 -11.48 -19.98 -8.44
C VAL A 216 -12.19 -19.51 -9.72
N PRO A 217 -13.36 -20.07 -10.05
CA PRO A 217 -14.11 -19.64 -11.23
C PRO A 217 -14.70 -18.24 -11.02
N ASP A 218 -15.01 -17.57 -12.13
CA ASP A 218 -15.78 -16.33 -12.16
C ASP A 218 -15.21 -15.20 -11.29
N VAL A 219 -13.88 -15.08 -11.23
CA VAL A 219 -13.18 -14.00 -10.52
C VAL A 219 -11.97 -13.48 -11.30
N GLN A 220 -11.65 -12.21 -11.08
CA GLN A 220 -10.41 -11.56 -11.51
C GLN A 220 -9.71 -11.00 -10.27
N PRO A 221 -8.39 -11.20 -10.09
CA PRO A 221 -7.65 -10.61 -9.00
C PRO A 221 -7.28 -9.16 -9.34
N PRO A 222 -6.82 -8.36 -8.36
CA PRO A 222 -6.34 -7.01 -8.59
C PRO A 222 -5.35 -6.90 -9.77
N MET A 223 -5.31 -5.74 -10.41
CA MET A 223 -4.29 -5.41 -11.41
C MET A 223 -2.94 -5.23 -10.70
N ASP A 224 -1.89 -5.82 -11.23
CA ASP A 224 -0.53 -5.60 -10.71
C ASP A 224 0.14 -4.38 -11.37
N ALA A 225 1.22 -3.88 -10.78
CA ALA A 225 1.91 -2.69 -11.26
C ALA A 225 2.43 -2.79 -12.71
N MET A 226 2.77 -4.01 -13.16
CA MET A 226 3.22 -4.23 -14.54
C MET A 226 2.05 -4.12 -15.52
N GLU A 227 0.86 -4.58 -15.13
CA GLU A 227 -0.36 -4.39 -15.92
C GLU A 227 -0.76 -2.93 -16.03
N TYR A 228 -0.54 -2.12 -14.99
CA TYR A 228 -0.73 -0.67 -15.08
C TYR A 228 0.14 -0.06 -16.20
N ALA A 229 1.43 -0.37 -16.19
CA ALA A 229 2.38 0.14 -17.18
C ALA A 229 2.12 -0.40 -18.61
N GLU A 230 1.81 -1.69 -18.74
CA GLU A 230 1.47 -2.32 -20.03
C GLU A 230 0.19 -1.69 -20.63
N CYS A 231 -0.82 -1.43 -19.81
CA CYS A 231 -2.06 -0.78 -20.26
C CYS A 231 -1.82 0.65 -20.75
N GLU A 232 -1.04 1.44 -19.99
CA GLU A 232 -0.68 2.79 -20.39
C GLU A 232 0.01 2.80 -21.76
N ALA A 233 1.00 1.93 -21.95
CA ALA A 233 1.74 1.83 -23.20
C ALA A 233 0.82 1.49 -24.39
N VAL A 234 -0.03 0.47 -24.24
CA VAL A 234 -0.97 0.04 -25.30
C VAL A 234 -1.93 1.15 -25.72
N VAL A 235 -2.41 1.94 -24.77
CA VAL A 235 -3.31 3.07 -25.08
C VAL A 235 -2.54 4.20 -25.78
N LYS A 236 -1.35 4.55 -25.31
CA LYS A 236 -0.51 5.63 -25.91
C LYS A 236 -0.01 5.29 -27.31
N ASP A 237 0.17 4.00 -27.62
CA ASP A 237 0.54 3.51 -28.94
C ASP A 237 -0.65 3.37 -29.90
N PHE A 238 -1.90 3.40 -29.39
CA PHE A 238 -3.08 3.20 -30.20
C PHE A 238 -3.34 4.39 -31.15
N PRO A 239 -3.27 4.22 -32.48
CA PRO A 239 -3.32 5.36 -33.42
C PRO A 239 -4.58 6.23 -33.30
N PRO A 240 -5.81 5.67 -33.16
CA PRO A 240 -6.99 6.50 -32.94
C PRO A 240 -6.94 7.35 -31.66
N PHE A 241 -6.30 6.85 -30.60
CA PHE A 241 -6.09 7.61 -29.36
C PHE A 241 -5.14 8.79 -29.61
N ARG A 242 -4.01 8.56 -30.29
CA ARG A 242 -3.05 9.61 -30.65
C ARG A 242 -3.69 10.72 -31.49
N GLU A 243 -4.54 10.36 -32.45
CA GLU A 243 -5.29 11.34 -33.25
C GLU A 243 -6.29 12.14 -32.40
N ALA A 244 -6.97 11.51 -31.44
CA ALA A 244 -7.86 12.20 -30.50
C ALA A 244 -7.11 13.15 -29.56
N MET A 245 -5.90 12.78 -29.13
CA MET A 245 -5.02 13.65 -28.33
C MET A 245 -4.48 14.82 -29.16
N LYS A 246 -4.10 14.58 -30.41
CA LYS A 246 -3.66 15.63 -31.34
C LYS A 246 -4.75 16.68 -31.58
N LYS A 247 -6.02 16.28 -31.75
CA LYS A 247 -7.17 17.21 -31.84
C LYS A 247 -7.31 18.11 -30.60
N ARG A 248 -6.77 17.68 -29.46
CA ARG A 248 -6.75 18.41 -28.19
C ARG A 248 -5.45 19.20 -27.97
N GLY A 249 -4.58 19.26 -28.98
CA GLY A 249 -3.30 19.97 -28.93
C GLY A 249 -2.19 19.23 -28.17
N ILE A 250 -2.35 17.91 -27.93
CA ILE A 250 -1.37 17.09 -27.23
C ILE A 250 -0.71 16.15 -28.24
N GLU A 251 0.52 16.49 -28.63
CA GLU A 251 1.34 15.66 -29.54
C GLU A 251 2.39 14.83 -28.78
N ASP A 252 2.86 15.35 -27.64
CA ASP A 252 3.79 14.66 -26.77
C ASP A 252 3.03 13.68 -25.85
N MET A 253 3.20 12.38 -26.10
CA MET A 253 2.58 11.34 -25.29
C MET A 253 3.26 11.16 -23.93
N ASP A 254 4.47 11.67 -23.71
CA ASP A 254 5.11 11.60 -22.40
C ASP A 254 4.36 12.46 -21.36
N LEU A 255 3.64 13.49 -21.82
CA LEU A 255 2.74 14.28 -20.99
C LEU A 255 1.45 13.54 -20.60
N VAL A 256 1.09 12.47 -21.32
CA VAL A 256 -0.18 11.77 -21.14
C VAL A 256 -0.02 10.67 -20.10
N MET A 257 -0.86 10.76 -19.07
CA MET A 257 -1.05 9.72 -18.06
C MET A 257 -2.31 8.92 -18.42
N VAL A 258 -2.18 7.60 -18.41
CA VAL A 258 -3.28 6.67 -18.61
C VAL A 258 -3.41 5.86 -17.34
N ASP A 259 -4.50 6.07 -16.61
CA ASP A 259 -4.76 5.42 -15.32
C ASP A 259 -5.80 4.30 -15.53
N PRO A 260 -5.39 3.02 -15.59
CA PRO A 260 -6.30 1.90 -15.76
C PRO A 260 -7.21 1.76 -14.55
N TRP A 261 -8.52 1.90 -14.75
CA TRP A 261 -9.53 1.67 -13.71
C TRP A 261 -10.26 0.35 -13.93
N CYS A 262 -10.72 -0.26 -12.83
CA CYS A 262 -11.54 -1.45 -12.89
C CYS A 262 -12.87 -1.16 -13.61
N VAL A 263 -13.38 -2.14 -14.37
CA VAL A 263 -14.61 -1.96 -15.16
C VAL A 263 -15.91 -2.14 -14.36
N GLY A 264 -15.82 -2.63 -13.12
CA GLY A 264 -16.98 -3.09 -12.34
C GLY A 264 -17.64 -4.33 -12.95
N TYR A 265 -18.87 -4.63 -12.55
CA TYR A 265 -19.69 -5.63 -13.23
C TYR A 265 -21.09 -5.04 -13.44
N HIS A 266 -21.40 -4.64 -14.67
CA HIS A 266 -22.70 -4.05 -15.01
C HIS A 266 -23.54 -4.99 -15.88
N SER A 267 -22.90 -5.89 -16.62
CA SER A 267 -23.53 -6.92 -17.44
C SER A 267 -22.54 -8.04 -17.75
N ASP A 268 -22.98 -9.10 -18.45
CA ASP A 268 -22.12 -10.18 -18.91
C ASP A 268 -20.98 -9.73 -19.84
N ALA A 269 -21.06 -8.53 -20.42
CA ALA A 269 -19.96 -7.93 -21.19
C ALA A 269 -18.72 -7.60 -20.33
N ASP A 270 -18.93 -7.33 -19.03
CA ASP A 270 -17.89 -7.07 -18.03
C ASP A 270 -17.54 -8.35 -17.23
N ALA A 271 -18.01 -9.53 -17.67
CA ALA A 271 -17.84 -10.75 -16.92
C ALA A 271 -16.35 -11.11 -16.69
N PRO A 272 -16.01 -11.79 -15.58
CA PRO A 272 -14.65 -12.21 -15.26
C PRO A 272 -14.01 -13.16 -16.28
N THR A 273 -14.77 -13.66 -17.26
CA THR A 273 -14.27 -14.38 -18.43
C THR A 273 -13.31 -13.54 -19.28
N ARG A 274 -13.27 -12.22 -19.06
CA ARG A 274 -12.33 -11.27 -19.66
C ARG A 274 -11.62 -10.48 -18.57
N ARG A 275 -10.36 -10.11 -18.81
CA ARG A 275 -9.61 -9.22 -17.92
C ARG A 275 -9.60 -7.81 -18.51
N LEU A 276 -10.42 -6.93 -17.95
CA LEU A 276 -10.73 -5.64 -18.57
C LEU A 276 -10.29 -4.46 -17.70
N ALA A 277 -9.89 -3.38 -18.36
CA ALA A 277 -9.70 -2.06 -17.75
C ALA A 277 -10.44 -0.98 -18.57
N LYS A 278 -10.93 0.06 -17.88
CA LYS A 278 -11.48 1.29 -18.47
C LYS A 278 -10.58 2.46 -18.07
N PRO A 279 -9.48 2.72 -18.78
CA PRO A 279 -8.53 3.75 -18.37
C PRO A 279 -9.12 5.16 -18.41
N LEU A 280 -8.72 5.97 -17.44
CA LEU A 280 -8.95 7.40 -17.40
C LEU A 280 -7.69 8.13 -17.85
N ILE A 281 -7.86 9.25 -18.53
CA ILE A 281 -6.76 9.94 -19.21
C ILE A 281 -6.56 11.31 -18.58
N PHE A 282 -5.32 11.62 -18.24
CA PHE A 282 -4.90 12.88 -17.65
C PHE A 282 -3.67 13.41 -18.38
N CYS A 283 -3.39 14.71 -18.26
CA CYS A 283 -2.24 15.33 -18.92
C CYS A 283 -1.44 16.21 -17.98
N ARG A 284 -0.13 16.01 -17.98
CA ARG A 284 0.85 16.94 -17.43
C ARG A 284 1.06 18.14 -18.38
N THR A 285 1.70 19.18 -17.89
CA THR A 285 2.13 20.34 -18.69
C THR A 285 3.62 20.24 -19.04
N GLU A 286 4.40 19.53 -18.21
CA GLU A 286 5.85 19.39 -18.33
C GLU A 286 6.25 17.91 -18.17
N SER A 287 7.03 17.39 -19.12
CA SER A 287 7.44 15.97 -19.12
C SER A 287 8.54 15.69 -18.09
N ASP A 288 9.43 16.67 -17.88
CA ASP A 288 10.62 16.62 -17.02
C ASP A 288 10.32 16.83 -15.52
N CYS A 289 9.05 17.03 -15.15
CA CYS A 289 8.61 17.11 -13.77
C CYS A 289 7.71 15.91 -13.39
N PRO A 290 8.28 14.82 -12.82
CA PRO A 290 7.51 13.64 -12.42
C PRO A 290 6.50 13.91 -11.30
N ILE A 291 6.69 14.98 -10.53
CA ILE A 291 5.86 15.36 -9.38
C ILE A 291 4.69 16.29 -9.74
N GLU A 292 4.53 16.63 -11.04
CA GLU A 292 3.42 17.44 -11.50
C GLU A 292 2.08 16.72 -11.31
N ASN A 293 1.06 17.45 -10.85
CA ASN A 293 -0.29 16.95 -10.70
C ASN A 293 -1.05 16.88 -12.04
N GLY A 294 -0.81 15.84 -12.84
CA GLY A 294 -1.56 15.60 -14.08
C GLY A 294 -3.07 15.43 -13.85
N TYR A 295 -3.50 14.97 -12.67
CA TYR A 295 -4.92 14.83 -12.32
C TYR A 295 -5.70 16.15 -12.33
N ALA A 296 -5.01 17.29 -12.27
CA ALA A 296 -5.62 18.61 -12.42
C ALA A 296 -6.17 18.88 -13.84
N ARG A 297 -5.76 18.07 -14.83
CA ARG A 297 -6.10 18.24 -16.25
C ARG A 297 -6.61 16.91 -16.86
N PRO A 298 -7.81 16.45 -16.47
CA PRO A 298 -8.46 15.32 -17.10
C PRO A 298 -8.71 15.58 -18.59
N VAL A 299 -8.57 14.52 -19.38
CA VAL A 299 -8.96 14.51 -20.79
C VAL A 299 -10.36 13.91 -20.90
N GLU A 300 -11.35 14.78 -21.08
CA GLU A 300 -12.74 14.37 -21.18
C GLU A 300 -13.14 13.94 -22.60
N GLY A 301 -14.22 13.13 -22.65
CA GLY A 301 -14.87 12.72 -23.88
C GLY A 301 -14.21 11.57 -24.63
N ILE A 302 -13.13 11.00 -24.09
CA ILE A 302 -12.51 9.76 -24.58
C ILE A 302 -12.98 8.60 -23.71
N HIS A 303 -13.41 7.51 -24.34
CA HIS A 303 -13.68 6.23 -23.69
C HIS A 303 -12.78 5.16 -24.30
N VAL A 304 -12.10 4.39 -23.45
CA VAL A 304 -11.21 3.31 -23.86
C VAL A 304 -11.55 2.07 -23.03
N LEU A 305 -11.70 0.93 -23.70
CA LEU A 305 -11.75 -0.37 -23.07
C LEU A 305 -10.54 -1.19 -23.52
N VAL A 306 -9.80 -1.73 -22.55
CA VAL A 306 -8.59 -2.51 -22.80
C VAL A 306 -8.81 -3.94 -22.32
N ASP A 307 -8.49 -4.90 -23.19
CA ASP A 307 -8.28 -6.29 -22.80
C ASP A 307 -6.85 -6.41 -22.26
N MET A 308 -6.74 -6.52 -20.94
CA MET A 308 -5.47 -6.62 -20.20
C MET A 308 -4.84 -8.00 -20.31
N GLN A 309 -5.61 -9.03 -20.68
CA GLN A 309 -5.04 -10.36 -20.91
C GLN A 309 -4.20 -10.34 -22.19
N ASN A 310 -4.75 -9.77 -23.26
CA ASN A 310 -4.10 -9.71 -24.58
C ASN A 310 -3.33 -8.41 -24.83
N MET A 311 -3.46 -7.42 -23.93
CA MET A 311 -2.85 -6.09 -24.03
C MET A 311 -3.21 -5.39 -25.34
N VAL A 312 -4.52 -5.28 -25.60
CA VAL A 312 -5.07 -4.62 -26.80
C VAL A 312 -6.25 -3.73 -26.45
N VAL A 313 -6.35 -2.58 -27.14
CA VAL A 313 -7.55 -1.74 -27.10
C VAL A 313 -8.64 -2.43 -27.93
N ILE A 314 -9.79 -2.65 -27.30
CA ILE A 314 -10.93 -3.38 -27.89
C ILE A 314 -12.14 -2.48 -28.15
N GLU A 315 -12.25 -1.37 -27.43
CA GLU A 315 -13.22 -0.31 -27.71
C GLU A 315 -12.55 1.04 -27.54
N PHE A 316 -12.84 1.95 -28.48
CA PHE A 316 -12.34 3.32 -28.44
C PHE A 316 -13.39 4.26 -29.01
N GLU A 317 -13.75 5.28 -28.24
CA GLU A 317 -14.70 6.30 -28.66
C GLU A 317 -14.23 7.70 -28.24
N ASP A 318 -14.02 8.59 -29.21
CA ASP A 318 -13.84 10.03 -28.98
C ASP A 318 -15.21 10.72 -29.15
N ARG A 319 -16.01 10.70 -28.07
CA ARG A 319 -17.43 11.10 -28.07
C ARG A 319 -17.61 12.61 -28.16
N LYS A 320 -16.73 13.36 -27.51
CA LYS A 320 -16.85 14.82 -27.38
C LYS A 320 -15.48 15.45 -27.27
N LEU A 321 -15.20 16.42 -28.13
CA LEU A 321 -14.04 17.28 -27.98
C LEU A 321 -14.30 18.28 -26.85
N VAL A 322 -13.75 18.00 -25.67
CA VAL A 322 -13.73 18.91 -24.53
C VAL A 322 -12.32 19.48 -24.40
N PRO A 323 -12.14 20.82 -24.37
CA PRO A 323 -10.84 21.41 -24.14
C PRO A 323 -10.25 20.94 -22.80
N LEU A 324 -8.95 20.65 -22.77
CA LEU A 324 -8.27 20.36 -21.50
C LEU A 324 -8.38 21.57 -20.57
N PRO A 325 -8.50 21.36 -19.26
CA PRO A 325 -8.29 22.42 -18.30
C PRO A 325 -6.93 23.13 -18.55
N PRO A 326 -6.89 24.46 -18.45
CA PRO A 326 -5.65 25.21 -18.66
C PRO A 326 -4.59 24.81 -17.64
N ALA A 327 -3.33 25.04 -17.98
CA ALA A 327 -2.23 24.90 -17.03
C ALA A 327 -2.46 25.85 -15.84
N ASP A 328 -2.41 25.31 -14.62
CA ASP A 328 -2.57 26.07 -13.38
C ASP A 328 -1.48 25.63 -12.39
N PRO A 329 -0.42 26.43 -12.22
CA PRO A 329 0.67 26.12 -11.29
C PRO A 329 0.20 25.88 -9.85
N LEU A 330 -0.91 26.53 -9.43
CA LEU A 330 -1.46 26.43 -8.08
C LEU A 330 -2.20 25.12 -7.82
N ARG A 331 -2.44 24.29 -8.85
CA ARG A 331 -3.01 22.95 -8.69
C ARG A 331 -1.97 21.87 -8.42
N ASN A 332 -0.69 22.23 -8.37
CA ASN A 332 0.36 21.36 -7.90
C ASN A 332 0.45 21.43 -6.37
N TYR A 333 0.67 20.29 -5.73
CA TYR A 333 0.83 20.16 -4.28
C TYR A 333 2.31 20.24 -3.84
N THR A 334 3.16 20.83 -4.68
CA THR A 334 4.58 21.09 -4.37
C THR A 334 4.73 22.41 -3.61
N ALA A 335 5.88 22.61 -2.97
CA ALA A 335 6.18 23.85 -2.23
C ALA A 335 5.95 25.10 -3.11
N GLY A 336 5.39 26.15 -2.53
CA GLY A 336 5.03 27.38 -3.24
C GLY A 336 6.20 28.01 -4.01
N GLU A 337 7.41 27.92 -3.45
CA GLU A 337 8.66 28.40 -4.08
C GLU A 337 8.91 27.80 -5.48
N THR A 338 8.42 26.58 -5.72
CA THR A 338 8.66 25.88 -7.00
C THR A 338 7.71 26.31 -8.11
N ARG A 339 6.50 26.79 -7.79
CA ARG A 339 5.39 26.94 -8.76
C ARG A 339 4.51 28.17 -8.52
N GLY A 340 5.06 29.21 -7.91
CA GLY A 340 4.41 30.52 -7.78
C GLY A 340 3.38 30.62 -6.65
N GLY A 341 3.36 29.65 -5.74
CA GLY A 341 2.60 29.71 -4.50
C GLY A 341 3.36 30.45 -3.38
N VAL A 342 2.69 30.71 -2.27
CA VAL A 342 3.32 31.26 -1.06
C VAL A 342 3.17 30.25 0.07
N ASP A 343 4.30 29.72 0.51
CA ASP A 343 4.33 28.86 1.69
C ASP A 343 4.16 29.71 2.97
N ARG A 344 3.50 29.12 3.97
CA ARG A 344 3.28 29.76 5.26
C ARG A 344 4.59 29.88 6.03
N SER A 345 4.92 31.09 6.46
CA SER A 345 6.15 31.43 7.19
C SER A 345 5.94 31.75 8.68
N ASP A 346 4.70 31.68 9.15
CA ASP A 346 4.26 32.05 10.50
C ASP A 346 4.40 30.90 11.52
N VAL A 347 4.65 29.68 11.03
CA VAL A 347 4.72 28.46 11.85
C VAL A 347 6.06 28.41 12.56
N LYS A 348 6.06 28.61 13.87
CA LYS A 348 7.26 28.40 14.69
C LYS A 348 7.57 26.90 14.83
N PRO A 349 8.85 26.49 14.91
CA PRO A 349 9.21 25.09 15.12
C PRO A 349 8.60 24.51 16.41
N LEU A 350 8.07 23.29 16.33
CA LEU A 350 7.69 22.46 17.48
C LEU A 350 8.70 21.31 17.61
N GLN A 351 9.36 21.20 18.76
CA GLN A 351 10.31 20.11 19.04
C GLN A 351 9.67 19.10 20.00
N ILE A 352 9.63 17.83 19.59
CA ILE A 352 9.18 16.70 20.42
C ILE A 352 10.38 15.79 20.61
N ILE A 353 10.91 15.71 21.83
CA ILE A 353 12.15 14.99 22.16
C ILE A 353 11.87 14.03 23.32
N GLN A 354 12.40 12.80 23.23
CA GLN A 354 12.41 11.83 24.32
C GLN A 354 13.88 11.52 24.67
N PRO A 355 14.51 12.26 25.61
CA PRO A 355 15.94 12.12 25.91
C PRO A 355 16.37 10.73 26.35
N GLU A 356 15.44 9.98 26.96
CA GLU A 356 15.64 8.61 27.43
C GLU A 356 15.01 7.57 26.48
N GLY A 357 14.58 7.99 25.29
CA GLY A 357 13.89 7.17 24.31
C GLY A 357 12.40 6.94 24.62
N PRO A 358 11.71 6.16 23.79
CA PRO A 358 10.30 5.83 24.00
C PRO A 358 10.11 4.89 25.19
N SER A 359 8.93 4.95 25.83
CA SER A 359 8.58 4.03 26.93
C SER A 359 8.19 2.62 26.45
N PHE A 360 7.98 2.42 25.15
CA PHE A 360 7.70 1.12 24.57
C PHE A 360 8.99 0.40 24.19
N ARG A 361 8.95 -0.93 24.20
CA ARG A 361 10.01 -1.80 23.67
C ARG A 361 9.40 -2.63 22.55
N VAL A 362 10.15 -2.83 21.48
CA VAL A 362 9.76 -3.72 20.38
C VAL A 362 10.71 -4.90 20.34
N SER A 363 10.18 -6.12 20.40
CA SER A 363 10.93 -7.36 20.23
C SER A 363 10.37 -8.13 19.03
N GLY A 364 10.98 -7.94 17.86
CA GLY A 364 10.40 -8.42 16.60
C GLY A 364 9.22 -7.54 16.21
N ASN A 365 8.00 -8.08 16.27
CA ASN A 365 6.75 -7.36 15.97
C ASN A 365 5.83 -7.18 17.20
N PHE A 366 6.37 -7.33 18.42
CA PHE A 366 5.65 -7.28 19.70
C PHE A 366 6.13 -6.18 20.64
#